data_AF-A0A957TVD3-F1
#
_entry.id   AF-A0A957TVD3-F1
#
_cell.length_a   1.000
_cell.length_b   1.000
_cell.length_c   1.000
_cell.angle_alpha   90.00
_cell.angle_beta   90.00
_cell.angle_gamma   90.00
#
_symmetry.space_group_name_H-M   'P 1'
#
loop_
_entity.id
_entity.type
_entity.pdbx_description
1 polymer ?
#
loop_
_entity_poly.entity_id
_entity_poly.type
_entity_poly.pdbx_seq_one_letter_code
_entity_poly.pdbx_strand_id
1 'polypeptide(L)'
;MSLLRIMDVATAEATILRRAAWDEWQVPDAMLDKNIALFGERIGPDEAVRRILADVRHRGDAALVEWTERLDRVKPQALVLTEKHIQDAYAQVSAALVEAMTLASERI
;
A
#
# COMPACT_ATOMS: atom_id res chain seq x y z
N MET A 1 -17.09 -3.89 27.35
CA MET A 1 -16.80 -5.17 26.65
C MET A 1 -15.32 -5.16 26.32
N SER A 2 -14.53 -6.11 26.85
CA SER A 2 -13.09 -6.13 26.63
C SER A 2 -12.79 -6.46 25.16
N LEU A 3 -12.02 -5.59 24.49
CA LEU A 3 -11.57 -5.74 23.10
C LEU A 3 -10.34 -6.65 22.97
N LEU A 4 -9.75 -7.10 24.09
CA LEU A 4 -8.57 -7.96 24.11
C LEU A 4 -8.97 -9.41 24.39
N ARG A 5 -8.93 -10.24 23.34
CA ARG A 5 -9.03 -11.71 23.46
C ARG A 5 -7.71 -12.24 24.03
N ILE A 6 -7.72 -12.72 25.27
CA ILE A 6 -6.60 -13.47 25.85
C ILE A 6 -6.72 -14.92 25.36
N MET A 7 -5.70 -15.39 24.65
CA MET A 7 -5.64 -16.73 24.07
C MET A 7 -4.58 -17.55 24.81
N ASP A 8 -4.81 -18.85 25.00
CA ASP A 8 -3.78 -19.75 25.46
C ASP A 8 -2.69 -19.96 24.39
N VAL A 9 -1.53 -20.47 24.82
CA VAL A 9 -0.35 -20.62 23.96
C VAL A 9 -0.66 -21.49 22.74
N ALA A 10 -1.34 -22.62 22.91
CA ALA A 10 -1.62 -23.54 21.81
C ALA A 10 -2.56 -22.90 20.78
N THR A 11 -3.61 -22.22 21.23
CA THR A 11 -4.51 -21.48 20.32
C THR A 11 -3.78 -20.34 19.62
N ALA A 12 -2.89 -19.62 20.31
CA ALA A 12 -2.11 -18.54 19.70
C ALA A 12 -1.15 -19.07 18.62
N GLU A 13 -0.41 -20.15 18.89
CA GLU A 13 0.49 -20.83 17.94
C GLU A 13 -0.24 -21.33 16.69
N ALA A 14 -1.44 -21.89 16.85
CA ALA A 14 -2.24 -22.39 15.74
C ALA A 14 -2.91 -21.28 14.90
N THR A 15 -2.97 -20.04 15.40
CA THR A 15 -3.72 -18.94 14.78
C THR A 15 -2.85 -17.71 14.54
N ILE A 16 -2.83 -16.74 15.47
CA ILE A 16 -2.24 -15.42 15.28
C ILE A 16 -0.71 -15.43 15.22
N LEU A 17 -0.06 -16.44 15.81
CA LEU A 17 1.39 -16.60 15.79
C LEU A 17 1.87 -17.48 14.63
N ARG A 18 0.94 -18.05 13.86
CA ARG A 18 1.27 -18.84 12.68
C ARG A 18 1.86 -17.93 11.61
N ARG A 19 3.18 -18.05 11.41
CA ARG A 19 3.91 -17.40 10.30
C ARG A 19 3.83 -18.27 9.06
N ALA A 20 2.64 -18.36 8.47
CA ALA A 20 2.47 -19.00 7.18
C ALA A 20 3.31 -18.28 6.13
N ALA A 21 3.92 -19.04 5.22
CA ALA A 21 4.60 -18.46 4.06
C ALA A 21 3.59 -17.63 3.26
N TRP A 22 4.05 -16.54 2.64
CA TRP A 22 3.16 -15.54 2.04
C TRP A 22 2.30 -16.10 0.89
N ASP A 23 2.72 -17.20 0.27
CA ASP A 23 2.04 -17.96 -0.80
C ASP A 23 1.01 -18.96 -0.27
N GLU A 24 1.05 -19.31 1.02
CA GLU A 24 0.03 -20.15 1.68
C GLU A 24 -1.22 -19.35 2.09
N TRP A 25 -1.20 -18.02 1.97
CA TRP A 25 -2.31 -17.19 2.39
C TRP A 25 -3.44 -17.28 1.36
N GLN A 26 -4.60 -17.76 1.82
CA GLN A 26 -5.82 -17.69 1.02
C GLN A 26 -6.20 -16.23 0.81
N VAL A 27 -6.20 -15.82 -0.45
CA VAL A 27 -6.59 -14.47 -0.86
C VAL A 27 -8.09 -14.30 -0.60
N PRO A 28 -8.52 -13.29 0.18
CA PRO A 28 -9.94 -13.06 0.44
C PRO A 28 -10.72 -12.81 -0.86
N ASP A 29 -11.94 -13.34 -0.98
CA ASP A 29 -12.78 -13.18 -2.18
C ASP A 29 -13.00 -11.71 -2.55
N ALA A 30 -13.17 -10.83 -1.56
CA ALA A 30 -13.31 -9.39 -1.78
C ALA A 30 -12.10 -8.76 -2.50
N MET A 31 -10.90 -9.33 -2.34
CA MET A 31 -9.71 -8.89 -3.09
C MET A 31 -9.75 -9.43 -4.53
N LEU A 32 -10.15 -10.69 -4.72
CA LEU A 32 -10.32 -11.27 -6.05
C LEU A 32 -11.39 -10.54 -6.87
N ASP A 33 -12.48 -10.11 -6.23
CA ASP A 33 -13.55 -9.32 -6.88
C ASP A 33 -13.05 -7.93 -7.31
N LYS A 34 -12.20 -7.28 -6.50
CA LYS A 34 -11.52 -6.05 -6.91
C LYS A 34 -10.62 -6.27 -8.11
N ASN A 35 -9.94 -7.42 -8.18
CA ASN A 35 -9.11 -7.75 -9.34
C ASN A 35 -9.94 -7.99 -10.60
N ILE A 36 -11.16 -8.53 -10.49
CA ILE A 36 -12.09 -8.58 -11.64
C ILE A 36 -12.42 -7.17 -12.12
N ALA A 37 -12.74 -6.25 -11.20
CA ALA A 37 -13.06 -4.87 -11.57
C ALA A 37 -11.86 -4.12 -12.19
N LEU A 38 -10.64 -4.41 -11.74
CA LEU A 38 -9.43 -3.73 -12.22
C LEU A 38 -8.86 -4.39 -13.47
N PHE A 39 -8.73 -5.71 -13.51
CA PHE A 39 -8.02 -6.47 -14.56
C PHE A 39 -8.97 -7.22 -15.51
N GLY A 40 -10.27 -7.27 -15.22
CA GLY A 40 -11.24 -8.05 -15.99
C GLY A 40 -11.23 -9.55 -15.69
N GLU A 41 -10.36 -10.00 -14.79
CA GLU A 41 -10.12 -11.43 -14.52
C GLU A 41 -9.98 -11.69 -13.01
N ARG A 42 -10.41 -12.88 -12.57
CA ARG A 42 -10.26 -13.32 -11.16
C ARG A 42 -8.84 -13.83 -10.92
N ILE A 43 -7.89 -12.89 -10.80
CA ILE A 43 -6.48 -13.18 -10.61
C ILE A 43 -6.03 -12.94 -9.16
N GLY A 44 -5.00 -13.68 -8.73
CA GLY A 44 -4.34 -13.46 -7.44
C GLY A 44 -3.39 -12.24 -7.47
N PRO A 45 -2.92 -11.79 -6.30
CA PRO A 45 -1.99 -10.66 -6.18
C PRO A 45 -0.70 -10.83 -7.01
N ASP A 46 -0.13 -12.04 -7.04
CA ASP A 46 1.12 -12.30 -7.78
C ASP A 46 1.00 -12.07 -9.28
N GLU A 47 -0.14 -12.48 -9.85
CA GLU A 47 -0.45 -12.26 -11.25
C GLU A 47 -0.69 -10.77 -11.52
N ALA A 48 -1.44 -10.09 -10.66
CA ALA A 48 -1.68 -8.65 -10.77
C ALA A 48 -0.35 -7.86 -10.75
N VAL A 49 0.56 -8.20 -9.84
CA VAL A 49 1.90 -7.60 -9.75
C VAL A 49 2.71 -7.90 -11.01
N ARG A 50 2.73 -9.15 -11.50
CA ARG A 50 3.44 -9.50 -12.74
C ARG A 50 2.95 -8.70 -13.94
N ARG A 51 1.64 -8.47 -14.06
CA ARG A 51 1.06 -7.65 -15.15
C ARG A 51 1.49 -6.18 -15.04
N ILE A 52 1.37 -5.58 -13.86
CA ILE A 52 1.82 -4.19 -13.63
C ILE A 52 3.32 -4.03 -13.95
N LEU A 53 4.16 -4.96 -13.48
CA LEU A 53 5.60 -4.94 -13.76
C LEU A 53 5.90 -5.08 -15.26
N ALA A 54 5.17 -5.95 -15.97
CA ALA A 54 5.30 -6.08 -17.42
C ALA A 54 4.92 -4.77 -18.14
N ASP A 55 3.79 -4.17 -17.75
CA ASP A 55 3.34 -2.89 -18.29
C ASP A 55 4.37 -1.78 -18.09
N VAL A 56 4.88 -1.61 -16.87
CA VAL A 56 5.90 -0.60 -16.56
C VAL A 56 7.20 -0.87 -17.32
N ARG A 57 7.62 -2.14 -17.47
CA ARG A 57 8.81 -2.49 -18.25
C ARG A 57 8.64 -2.15 -19.74
N HIS A 58 7.45 -2.33 -20.30
CA HIS A 58 7.20 -2.10 -21.72
C HIS A 58 6.87 -0.64 -22.06
N ARG A 59 6.17 0.07 -21.17
CA ARG A 59 5.56 1.37 -21.45
C ARG A 59 6.08 2.51 -20.56
N GLY A 60 6.89 2.20 -19.55
CA GLY A 60 7.49 3.18 -18.63
C GLY A 60 6.46 4.06 -17.95
N ASP A 61 6.73 5.36 -17.92
CA ASP A 61 5.91 6.38 -17.24
C ASP A 61 4.45 6.40 -17.70
N ALA A 62 4.16 6.05 -18.95
CA ALA A 62 2.78 5.97 -19.44
C ALA A 62 1.98 4.90 -18.67
N ALA A 63 2.60 3.76 -18.35
CA ALA A 63 1.97 2.75 -17.50
C ALA A 63 1.84 3.22 -16.05
N LEU A 64 2.80 3.98 -15.53
CA LEU A 64 2.70 4.55 -14.17
C LEU A 64 1.47 5.46 -14.06
N VAL A 65 1.31 6.42 -14.96
CA VAL A 65 0.17 7.34 -14.97
C VAL A 65 -1.16 6.58 -15.08
N GLU A 66 -1.23 5.58 -15.97
CA GLU A 66 -2.43 4.76 -16.15
C GLU A 66 -2.78 3.95 -14.90
N TRP A 67 -1.81 3.29 -14.28
CA TRP A 67 -2.04 2.50 -13.08
C TRP A 67 -2.39 3.37 -11.87
N THR A 68 -1.79 4.56 -11.72
CA THR A 68 -2.21 5.55 -10.71
C THR A 68 -3.67 5.99 -10.94
N GLU A 69 -4.07 6.26 -12.18
CA GLU A 69 -5.47 6.65 -12.48
C GLU A 69 -6.46 5.52 -12.16
N ARG A 70 -6.10 4.27 -12.44
CA ARG A 70 -6.96 3.10 -12.19
C ARG A 70 -7.05 2.71 -10.71
N LEU A 71 -5.92 2.73 -10.00
CA LEU A 71 -5.82 2.28 -8.61
C LEU A 71 -6.17 3.39 -7.62
N ASP A 72 -5.56 4.56 -7.79
CA ASP A 72 -5.66 5.68 -6.86
C ASP A 72 -6.76 6.68 -7.25
N ARG A 73 -7.40 6.47 -8.41
CA ARG A 73 -8.51 7.30 -8.93
C ARG A 73 -8.11 8.76 -9.14
N VAL A 74 -6.82 9.02 -9.37
CA VAL A 74 -6.26 10.35 -9.64
C VAL A 74 -5.31 10.28 -10.83
N LYS A 75 -5.35 11.28 -11.70
CA LYS A 75 -4.42 11.41 -12.81
C LYS A 75 -3.31 12.40 -12.45
N PRO A 76 -2.07 11.94 -12.19
CA PRO A 76 -0.98 12.84 -11.83
C PRO A 76 -0.57 13.71 -13.02
N GLN A 77 -0.33 15.01 -12.78
CA GLN A 77 0.20 15.93 -13.79
C GLN A 77 1.72 15.79 -13.95
N ALA A 78 2.40 15.35 -12.89
CA ALA A 78 3.83 15.07 -12.86
C ALA A 78 4.08 13.89 -11.92
N LEU A 79 5.10 13.08 -12.21
CA LEU A 79 5.52 11.97 -11.36
C LEU A 79 6.47 12.41 -10.23
N VAL A 80 7.07 13.59 -10.36
CA VAL A 80 8.05 14.13 -9.42
C VAL A 80 7.53 15.45 -8.86
N LEU A 81 7.55 15.58 -7.53
CA LEU A 81 7.25 16.84 -6.86
C LEU A 81 8.42 17.80 -7.02
N THR A 82 8.11 19.08 -7.25
CA THR A 82 9.12 20.14 -7.26
C THR A 82 9.50 20.49 -5.83
N GLU A 83 10.69 21.05 -5.64
CA GLU A 83 11.11 21.60 -4.34
C GLU A 83 10.08 22.60 -3.80
N LYS A 84 9.52 23.43 -4.68
CA LYS A 84 8.47 24.39 -4.33
C LYS A 84 7.23 23.70 -3.75
N HIS A 85 6.75 22.61 -4.35
CA HIS A 85 5.60 21.87 -3.79
C HIS A 85 5.88 21.36 -2.38
N ILE A 86 7.09 20.90 -2.12
CA ILE A 86 7.51 20.41 -0.80
C ILE A 86 7.54 21.56 0.21
N GLN A 87 8.16 22.68 -0.14
CA GLN A 87 8.23 23.87 0.73
C GLN A 87 6.85 24.45 1.02
N ASP A 88 5.98 24.55 0.00
CA ASP A 88 4.61 25.06 0.15
C ASP A 88 3.77 24.14 1.05
N ALA A 89 3.97 22.81 0.98
CA ALA A 89 3.30 21.85 1.87
C ALA A 89 3.84 21.93 3.30
N TYR A 90 5.17 22.03 3.46
CA TYR A 90 5.82 22.16 4.76
C TYR A 90 5.36 23.42 5.51
N ALA A 91 5.20 24.54 4.80
CA ALA A 91 4.72 25.81 5.38
C ALA A 91 3.27 25.74 5.91
N GLN A 92 2.48 24.74 5.49
CA GLN A 92 1.11 24.52 5.99
C GLN A 92 1.07 23.67 7.27
N VAL A 93 2.21 23.10 7.69
CA VAL A 93 2.30 22.26 8.88
C VAL A 93 2.54 23.14 10.12
N SER A 94 1.91 22.81 11.24
CA SER A 94 2.11 23.56 12.49
C SER A 94 3.54 23.38 13.02
N ALA A 95 4.11 24.44 13.60
CA ALA A 95 5.45 24.42 14.17
C ALA A 95 5.62 23.32 15.23
N ALA A 96 4.59 23.07 16.05
CA ALA A 96 4.60 22.02 17.06
C ALA A 96 4.71 20.61 16.45
N LEU A 97 4.04 20.36 15.31
CA LEU A 97 4.16 19.07 14.63
C LEU A 97 5.53 18.91 13.97
N VAL A 98 6.06 19.97 13.37
CA VAL A 98 7.43 19.98 12.83
C VAL A 98 8.43 19.64 13.93
N GLU A 99 8.36 20.31 15.09
CA GLU A 99 9.27 20.06 16.23
C GLU A 99 9.19 18.60 16.70
N ALA A 100 7.99 18.05 16.83
CA ALA A 100 7.79 16.67 17.23
C ALA A 100 8.40 15.67 16.23
N MET A 101 8.24 15.92 14.92
CA MET A 101 8.82 15.07 13.87
C MET A 101 10.34 15.18 13.81
N THR A 102 10.90 16.38 14.03
CA THR A 102 12.36 16.58 14.14
C THR A 102 12.93 15.77 15.30
N LEU A 103 12.33 15.88 16.51
CA LEU A 103 12.75 15.09 17.67
C LEU A 103 12.66 13.58 17.44
N ALA A 104 11.61 13.11 16.74
CA ALA A 104 11.48 11.71 16.38
C ALA A 104 12.59 11.26 15.42
N SER A 105 12.93 12.09 14.43
CA SER A 105 13.97 11.79 13.44
C SER A 105 15.37 11.66 14.05
N GLU A 106 15.65 12.37 15.14
CA GLU A 106 16.93 12.25 15.88
C GLU A 106 17.07 10.92 16.64
N ARG A 107 15.99 10.15 16.78
CA ARG A 107 15.91 8.93 17.59
C ARG A 107 15.72 7.64 16.78
N ILE A 108 15.61 7.74 15.45
CA ILE A 108 15.50 6.62 14.50
C ILE A 108 16.85 6.40 13.85
#